data_AF-A0A5J5D2E4-F1
#
_entry.id   AF-A0A5J5D2E4-F1
#
_cell.length_a   1.000
_cell.length_b   1.000
_cell.length_c   1.000
_cell.angle_alpha   90.00
_cell.angle_beta   90.00
_cell.angle_gamma   90.00
#
_symmetry.space_group_name_H-M   'P 1'
#
loop_
_entity.id
_entity.type
_entity.pdbx_description
1 polymer ?
#
loop_
_entity_poly.entity_id
_entity_poly.type
_entity_poly.pdbx_seq_one_letter_code
_entity_poly.pdbx_strand_id
1 'polypeptide(L)'
;MASKAGRRGTKRKAEAEQAEEEKPSVGEKKDRGEGDNGQEGQRVVIEHCRLHRCLPDVYGRNAEEVKSALLAAHPELTVVFNPEKPRRNSFEITLLDGGKENLLWTGIKKGPPRKLKFPQPDVVVAALQEALKAAFCLSHEVMATEGAETASEEVPVPGKASTRFDLEKETELRFEVEAGEAAEQVDLELLTGMAEVFGSELNRNKKYTFGPGSKIAVFTWQGCSVNLYGKPEVAYVSKDTPMLLYLNTHAALEQMRKQAERDNERGPRVMVVGPTDVGKSTVCRLLLSYAVRVGRRPTLVELDVGQSGVSVPGTVSALCIERPADVEEGFSVQAPLVYHFGSTTPGTNIKLYNKLTSCLADVFSQRCEVNRKASVGGCIINTCGWVKGSGYQALVHCASAFEVDVVLVLDHERLYNELKRDLPHFVRVVLLPKSGGVVERSKECRRDTRDEKIREYFYGFRGVTFYPFSYEVRFSDVRIYKIGAPSIPDSCLPLGMSQDDTQLKLVPVTPGRDLTYHVLSVSSAEDGEEGARKGIVESPVCGFIVVTNVDTQAQVMKVLSPAPRPLPRHTLLIMDIRFMDMK
;
A
#
# COMPACT_ATOMS: atom_id res chain seq x y z
N MET A 1 -63.18 25.11 27.83
CA MET A 1 -64.22 24.41 27.03
C MET A 1 -63.66 23.07 26.57
N ALA A 2 -64.50 22.05 26.62
CA ALA A 2 -64.22 20.62 26.47
C ALA A 2 -63.88 20.22 25.01
N SER A 3 -62.94 19.27 24.79
CA SER A 3 -63.15 17.88 24.31
C SER A 3 -63.38 17.74 22.79
N LYS A 4 -62.96 16.72 22.01
CA LYS A 4 -62.77 15.24 22.11
C LYS A 4 -61.87 14.83 20.91
N ALA A 5 -60.86 13.97 21.02
CA ALA A 5 -60.82 12.51 21.18
C ALA A 5 -60.72 11.71 19.84
N GLY A 6 -59.68 10.85 19.76
CA GLY A 6 -59.50 9.79 18.76
C GLY A 6 -58.33 8.86 19.13
N ARG A 7 -58.64 7.78 19.88
CA ARG A 7 -57.81 6.60 20.26
C ARG A 7 -57.59 5.67 19.02
N ARG A 8 -56.70 4.68 18.89
CA ARG A 8 -55.96 3.76 19.81
C ARG A 8 -55.02 2.87 18.94
N GLY A 9 -53.94 2.30 19.52
CA GLY A 9 -53.39 1.01 19.03
C GLY A 9 -51.90 0.72 19.26
N THR A 10 -51.48 0.40 20.48
CA THR A 10 -50.13 -0.03 20.90
C THR A 10 -49.97 -1.56 20.89
N LYS A 11 -48.79 -2.10 20.57
CA LYS A 11 -48.34 -3.44 21.02
C LYS A 11 -46.83 -3.46 21.34
N ARG A 12 -46.49 -4.14 22.43
CA ARG A 12 -45.27 -4.08 23.25
C ARG A 12 -44.16 -5.04 22.81
N LYS A 13 -42.93 -4.70 23.22
CA LYS A 13 -41.69 -5.48 23.29
C LYS A 13 -41.72 -6.46 24.47
N ALA A 14 -41.05 -7.61 24.35
CA ALA A 14 -40.65 -8.46 25.47
C ALA A 14 -39.35 -9.23 25.14
N GLU A 15 -38.44 -9.29 26.11
CA GLU A 15 -37.19 -10.05 26.20
C GLU A 15 -37.42 -11.39 26.95
N ALA A 16 -36.56 -12.39 26.72
CA ALA A 16 -36.21 -13.53 27.61
C ALA A 16 -35.09 -14.36 26.93
N GLU A 17 -33.86 -14.41 27.45
CA GLU A 17 -33.29 -15.31 28.50
C GLU A 17 -32.83 -16.70 28.01
N GLN A 18 -31.62 -17.06 28.46
CA GLN A 18 -30.80 -18.24 28.12
C GLN A 18 -31.12 -19.44 29.03
N ALA A 19 -30.88 -20.66 28.54
CA ALA A 19 -30.65 -21.84 29.37
C ALA A 19 -29.67 -22.81 28.68
N GLU A 20 -28.66 -23.27 29.43
CA GLU A 20 -27.71 -24.34 29.11
C GLU A 20 -28.30 -25.72 29.44
N GLU A 21 -27.85 -26.77 28.75
CA GLU A 21 -27.88 -28.14 29.28
C GLU A 21 -26.77 -29.02 28.66
N GLU A 22 -26.13 -29.84 29.51
CA GLU A 22 -24.94 -30.67 29.26
C GLU A 22 -25.20 -32.04 28.61
N LYS A 23 -24.18 -32.53 27.86
CA LYS A 23 -23.62 -33.91 27.65
C LYS A 23 -24.43 -35.17 28.07
N PRO A 24 -24.31 -36.34 27.37
CA PRO A 24 -23.03 -37.07 27.33
C PRO A 24 -22.72 -37.97 26.09
N SER A 25 -21.45 -38.42 26.11
CA SER A 25 -20.74 -39.36 25.25
C SER A 25 -21.02 -40.84 25.57
N VAL A 26 -21.08 -41.73 24.57
CA VAL A 26 -20.56 -43.13 24.62
C VAL A 26 -20.27 -43.58 23.18
N GLY A 27 -19.11 -44.19 22.95
CA GLY A 27 -18.71 -44.78 21.67
C GLY A 27 -18.99 -46.27 21.59
N GLU A 28 -18.95 -46.83 20.38
CA GLU A 28 -18.78 -48.27 20.16
C GLU A 28 -18.13 -48.55 18.80
N LYS A 29 -17.04 -49.31 18.82
CA LYS A 29 -16.34 -49.94 17.68
C LYS A 29 -16.98 -51.31 17.43
N LYS A 30 -17.31 -51.63 16.18
CA LYS A 30 -17.42 -52.98 15.57
C LYS A 30 -17.84 -52.80 14.11
N ASP A 31 -17.48 -53.60 13.11
CA ASP A 31 -16.60 -54.76 12.97
C ASP A 31 -16.26 -54.83 11.47
N ARG A 32 -15.07 -55.32 11.11
CA ARG A 32 -14.70 -55.59 9.71
C ARG A 32 -15.13 -57.01 9.33
N GLY A 33 -15.72 -57.17 8.15
CA GLY A 33 -15.81 -58.43 7.40
C GLY A 33 -15.89 -58.10 5.91
N GLU A 34 -14.80 -58.29 5.15
CA GLU A 34 -14.64 -59.36 4.14
C GLU A 34 -15.63 -59.17 2.97
N GLY A 35 -15.26 -58.77 1.77
CA GLY A 35 -14.05 -59.05 1.00
C GLY A 35 -14.49 -59.80 -0.26
N ASP A 36 -14.65 -59.10 -1.38
CA ASP A 36 -14.72 -59.74 -2.70
C ASP A 36 -13.80 -59.00 -3.67
N ASN A 37 -12.83 -59.75 -4.20
CA ASN A 37 -11.80 -59.30 -5.12
C ASN A 37 -12.37 -59.35 -6.53
N GLY A 38 -12.56 -58.18 -7.15
CA GLY A 38 -13.00 -58.09 -8.54
C GLY A 38 -12.59 -56.77 -9.17
N GLN A 39 -11.46 -56.78 -9.89
CA GLN A 39 -10.94 -55.75 -10.79
C GLN A 39 -10.84 -54.32 -10.20
N GLU A 40 -9.61 -53.84 -9.96
CA GLU A 40 -9.30 -52.42 -9.76
C GLU A 40 -9.50 -51.64 -11.08
N GLY A 41 -10.75 -51.56 -11.55
CA GLY A 41 -11.18 -50.67 -12.61
C GLY A 41 -11.61 -49.32 -12.05
N GLN A 42 -11.48 -48.28 -12.87
CA GLN A 42 -12.01 -46.95 -12.57
C GLN A 42 -13.52 -47.04 -12.29
N ARG A 43 -13.93 -46.59 -11.09
CA ARG A 43 -15.34 -46.59 -10.70
C ARG A 43 -15.78 -45.26 -10.13
N VAL A 44 -16.99 -44.81 -10.47
CA VAL A 44 -17.62 -43.63 -9.86
C VAL A 44 -18.64 -44.07 -8.84
N VAL A 45 -18.53 -43.54 -7.62
CA VAL A 45 -19.49 -43.75 -6.54
C VAL A 45 -20.40 -42.53 -6.45
N ILE A 46 -21.72 -42.76 -6.52
CA ILE A 46 -22.74 -41.74 -6.29
C ILE A 46 -23.44 -42.05 -4.96
N GLU A 47 -23.22 -41.21 -3.97
CA GLU A 47 -23.86 -41.29 -2.66
C GLU A 47 -25.02 -40.30 -2.58
N HIS A 48 -26.22 -40.79 -2.27
CA HIS A 48 -27.41 -39.97 -2.17
C HIS A 48 -28.32 -40.40 -1.02
N CYS A 49 -28.95 -39.43 -0.36
CA CYS A 49 -29.87 -39.68 0.75
C CYS A 49 -31.01 -40.65 0.38
N ARG A 50 -31.29 -41.66 1.23
CA ARG A 50 -32.36 -42.67 1.08
C ARG A 50 -33.53 -42.54 2.09
N LEU A 51 -33.60 -41.48 2.88
CA LEU A 51 -34.65 -41.28 3.89
C LEU A 51 -36.03 -41.02 3.25
N HIS A 52 -37.05 -41.80 3.62
CA HIS A 52 -38.45 -41.64 3.15
C HIS A 52 -39.04 -40.24 3.40
N ARG A 53 -38.58 -39.53 4.43
CA ARG A 53 -39.04 -38.17 4.78
C ARG A 53 -38.48 -37.06 3.87
N CYS A 54 -37.52 -37.36 3.00
CA CYS A 54 -36.79 -36.37 2.18
C CYS A 54 -37.46 -36.09 0.81
N LEU A 55 -38.77 -36.33 0.66
CA LEU A 55 -39.49 -36.60 -0.60
C LEU A 55 -38.98 -37.92 -1.21
N PRO A 56 -39.82 -38.96 -1.29
CA PRO A 56 -39.44 -40.19 -1.97
C PRO A 56 -39.09 -39.82 -3.42
N ASP A 57 -37.93 -40.28 -3.88
CA ASP A 57 -37.58 -40.32 -5.31
C ASP A 57 -36.99 -39.05 -5.99
N VAL A 58 -36.62 -37.99 -5.26
CA VAL A 58 -35.87 -36.86 -5.89
C VAL A 58 -34.37 -37.17 -5.98
N TYR A 59 -33.78 -37.69 -4.90
CA TYR A 59 -32.34 -38.02 -4.85
C TYR A 59 -32.02 -39.20 -5.76
N GLY A 60 -32.89 -40.21 -5.84
CA GLY A 60 -32.71 -41.36 -6.73
C GLY A 60 -32.75 -40.98 -8.20
N ARG A 61 -33.77 -40.21 -8.63
CA ARG A 61 -33.89 -39.77 -10.04
C ARG A 61 -32.70 -38.95 -10.54
N ASN A 62 -32.22 -37.99 -9.74
CA ASN A 62 -31.03 -37.20 -10.10
C ASN A 62 -29.75 -38.07 -10.13
N ALA A 63 -29.66 -39.07 -9.25
CA ALA A 63 -28.53 -40.00 -9.26
C ALA A 63 -28.52 -40.88 -10.52
N GLU A 64 -29.69 -41.35 -10.98
CA GLU A 64 -29.82 -42.15 -12.20
C GLU A 64 -29.58 -41.31 -13.47
N GLU A 65 -30.00 -40.04 -13.47
CA GLU A 65 -29.76 -39.10 -14.57
C GLU A 65 -28.25 -38.84 -14.75
N VAL A 66 -27.54 -38.58 -13.65
CA VAL A 66 -26.08 -38.41 -13.68
C VAL A 66 -25.37 -39.70 -14.10
N LYS A 67 -25.79 -40.86 -13.58
CA LYS A 67 -25.23 -42.16 -14.00
C LYS A 67 -25.40 -42.39 -15.50
N SER A 68 -26.58 -42.09 -16.05
CA SER A 68 -26.85 -42.25 -17.48
C SER A 68 -25.92 -41.39 -18.33
N ALA A 69 -25.67 -40.14 -17.93
CA ALA A 69 -24.74 -39.25 -18.62
C ALA A 69 -23.28 -39.70 -18.50
N LEU A 70 -22.85 -40.19 -17.34
CA LEU A 70 -21.50 -40.71 -17.14
C LEU A 70 -21.22 -41.95 -18.00
N LEU A 71 -22.18 -42.89 -18.07
CA LEU A 71 -22.06 -44.08 -18.91
C LEU A 71 -22.15 -43.76 -20.41
N ALA A 72 -22.89 -42.72 -20.79
CA ALA A 72 -22.92 -42.22 -22.17
C ALA A 72 -21.57 -41.60 -22.58
N ALA A 73 -20.90 -40.89 -21.67
CA ALA A 73 -19.60 -40.27 -21.92
C ALA A 73 -18.43 -41.28 -21.85
N HIS A 74 -18.51 -42.26 -20.94
CA HIS A 74 -17.49 -43.29 -20.73
C HIS A 74 -18.14 -44.67 -20.52
N PRO A 75 -18.38 -45.44 -21.61
CA PRO A 75 -19.10 -46.71 -21.54
C PRO A 75 -18.43 -47.81 -20.70
N GLU A 76 -17.11 -47.73 -20.52
CA GLU A 76 -16.32 -48.70 -19.75
C GLU A 76 -16.27 -48.38 -18.24
N LEU A 77 -16.85 -47.25 -17.81
CA LEU A 77 -16.83 -46.79 -16.42
C LEU A 77 -17.83 -47.57 -15.56
N THR A 78 -17.40 -48.05 -14.40
CA THR A 78 -18.32 -48.69 -13.44
C THR A 78 -18.94 -47.64 -12.51
N VAL A 79 -20.27 -47.50 -12.47
CA VAL A 79 -20.97 -46.55 -11.58
C VAL A 79 -21.76 -47.27 -10.49
N VAL A 80 -21.48 -46.97 -9.22
CA VAL A 80 -22.06 -47.64 -8.04
C VAL A 80 -22.84 -46.65 -7.17
N PHE A 81 -24.04 -47.03 -6.70
CA PHE A 81 -24.85 -46.22 -5.80
C PHE A 81 -24.75 -46.67 -4.35
N ASN A 82 -24.40 -45.75 -3.44
CA ASN A 82 -24.41 -45.95 -1.99
C ASN A 82 -23.78 -47.29 -1.54
N PRO A 83 -22.47 -47.51 -1.77
CA PRO A 83 -21.78 -48.71 -1.28
C PRO A 83 -21.85 -48.81 0.25
N GLU A 84 -21.87 -47.67 0.95
CA GLU A 84 -22.13 -47.55 2.38
C GLU A 84 -23.44 -46.82 2.68
N LYS A 85 -23.89 -46.85 3.94
CA LYS A 85 -25.12 -46.17 4.37
C LYS A 85 -24.94 -44.64 4.22
N PRO A 86 -25.69 -43.98 3.32
CA PRO A 86 -25.41 -42.59 2.98
C PRO A 86 -25.82 -41.63 4.10
N ARG A 87 -25.09 -40.53 4.22
CA ARG A 87 -25.40 -39.46 5.18
C ARG A 87 -26.75 -38.80 4.83
N ARG A 88 -27.43 -38.26 5.85
CA ARG A 88 -28.71 -37.56 5.65
C ARG A 88 -28.48 -36.29 4.82
N ASN A 89 -29.31 -36.11 3.78
CA ASN A 89 -29.26 -34.97 2.84
C ASN A 89 -27.95 -34.84 2.03
N SER A 90 -27.15 -35.91 1.90
CA SER A 90 -25.99 -35.93 1.02
C SER A 90 -26.38 -36.21 -0.43
N PHE A 91 -25.60 -35.64 -1.34
CA PHE A 91 -25.58 -35.96 -2.76
C PHE A 91 -24.14 -35.72 -3.26
N GLU A 92 -23.31 -36.76 -3.19
CA GLU A 92 -21.87 -36.70 -3.43
C GLU A 92 -21.50 -37.65 -4.58
N ILE A 93 -20.54 -37.25 -5.40
CA ILE A 93 -20.07 -38.05 -6.54
C ILE A 93 -18.56 -38.06 -6.50
N THR A 94 -17.98 -39.26 -6.48
CA THR A 94 -16.52 -39.45 -6.31
C THR A 94 -16.02 -40.47 -7.33
N LEU A 95 -14.91 -40.14 -8.01
CA LEU A 95 -14.15 -41.08 -8.82
C LEU A 95 -13.14 -41.82 -7.93
N LEU A 96 -13.12 -43.14 -8.02
CA LEU A 96 -12.14 -44.02 -7.41
C LEU A 96 -11.29 -44.63 -8.52
N ASP A 97 -10.00 -44.29 -8.53
CA ASP A 97 -9.02 -44.75 -9.51
C ASP A 97 -7.74 -45.20 -8.79
N GLY A 98 -7.40 -46.49 -8.86
CA GLY A 98 -6.18 -47.06 -8.28
C GLY A 98 -5.94 -46.73 -6.79
N GLY A 99 -7.01 -46.64 -5.99
CA GLY A 99 -6.94 -46.30 -4.56
C GLY A 99 -6.92 -44.80 -4.24
N LYS A 100 -6.97 -43.91 -5.24
CA LYS A 100 -7.14 -42.46 -5.04
C LYS A 100 -8.61 -42.05 -5.20
N GLU A 101 -9.08 -41.21 -4.29
CA GLU A 101 -10.44 -40.66 -4.30
C GLU A 101 -10.43 -39.22 -4.83
N ASN A 102 -11.15 -38.96 -5.91
CA ASN A 102 -11.33 -37.63 -6.48
C ASN A 102 -12.81 -37.22 -6.42
N LEU A 103 -13.13 -36.22 -5.59
CA LEU A 103 -14.49 -35.74 -5.42
C LEU A 103 -14.92 -34.90 -6.64
N LEU A 104 -15.85 -35.44 -7.44
CA LEU A 104 -16.39 -34.78 -8.64
C LEU A 104 -17.50 -33.79 -8.31
N TRP A 105 -18.28 -34.04 -7.26
CA TRP A 105 -19.34 -33.12 -6.81
C TRP A 105 -19.69 -33.27 -5.33
N THR A 106 -20.00 -32.14 -4.69
CA THR A 106 -20.58 -32.09 -3.33
C THR A 106 -21.87 -31.28 -3.26
N GLY A 107 -22.95 -31.92 -2.84
CA GLY A 107 -24.26 -31.31 -2.60
C GLY A 107 -24.43 -30.80 -1.16
N ILE A 108 -23.56 -31.21 -0.23
CA ILE A 108 -23.65 -30.83 1.18
C ILE A 108 -23.38 -29.32 1.38
N LYS A 109 -22.39 -28.76 0.68
CA LYS A 109 -21.96 -27.36 0.84
C LYS A 109 -22.93 -26.33 0.25
N LYS A 110 -23.97 -26.75 -0.49
CA LYS A 110 -24.81 -25.86 -1.31
C LYS A 110 -26.12 -25.37 -0.64
N GLY A 111 -26.31 -25.64 0.66
CA GLY A 111 -27.38 -25.02 1.49
C GLY A 111 -28.81 -25.15 0.92
N PRO A 112 -29.80 -24.40 1.45
CA PRO A 112 -31.06 -24.11 0.76
C PRO A 112 -30.87 -22.91 -0.20
N PRO A 113 -31.42 -22.92 -1.44
CA PRO A 113 -32.47 -23.78 -1.97
C PRO A 113 -32.00 -25.15 -2.49
N ARG A 114 -32.84 -26.17 -2.22
CA ARG A 114 -32.55 -27.60 -2.40
C ARG A 114 -32.20 -28.04 -3.82
N LYS A 115 -32.59 -27.26 -4.85
CA LYS A 115 -32.27 -27.53 -6.26
C LYS A 115 -30.77 -27.45 -6.55
N LEU A 116 -30.04 -26.60 -5.83
CA LEU A 116 -28.60 -26.41 -6.03
C LEU A 116 -27.74 -27.59 -5.55
N LYS A 117 -28.36 -28.57 -4.85
CA LYS A 117 -27.67 -29.76 -4.37
C LYS A 117 -27.41 -30.79 -5.47
N PHE A 118 -28.20 -30.76 -6.55
CA PHE A 118 -28.08 -31.69 -7.66
C PHE A 118 -27.35 -31.00 -8.81
N PRO A 119 -26.28 -31.60 -9.34
CA PRO A 119 -25.58 -31.06 -10.49
C PRO A 119 -26.40 -31.25 -11.77
N GLN A 120 -26.14 -30.41 -12.77
CA GLN A 120 -26.46 -30.77 -14.15
C GLN A 120 -25.51 -31.90 -14.59
N PRO A 121 -25.97 -32.94 -15.32
CA PRO A 121 -25.14 -34.09 -15.68
C PRO A 121 -23.84 -33.72 -16.41
N ASP A 122 -23.89 -32.73 -17.32
CA ASP A 122 -22.74 -32.25 -18.09
C ASP A 122 -21.60 -31.72 -17.21
N VAL A 123 -21.93 -31.13 -16.05
CA VAL A 123 -20.94 -30.60 -15.10
C VAL A 123 -20.14 -31.74 -14.48
N VAL A 124 -20.80 -32.87 -14.19
CA VAL A 124 -20.14 -34.05 -13.62
C VAL A 124 -19.29 -34.76 -14.68
N VAL A 125 -19.78 -34.84 -15.92
CA VAL A 125 -19.02 -35.40 -17.04
C VAL A 125 -17.75 -34.57 -17.32
N ALA A 126 -17.84 -33.24 -17.32
CA ALA A 126 -16.69 -32.37 -17.47
C ALA A 126 -15.68 -32.54 -16.32
N ALA A 127 -16.16 -32.62 -15.08
CA ALA A 127 -15.31 -32.87 -13.91
C ALA A 127 -14.61 -34.24 -14.00
N LEU A 128 -15.30 -35.28 -14.49
CA LEU A 128 -14.72 -36.59 -14.73
C LEU A 128 -13.61 -36.53 -15.79
N GLN A 129 -13.85 -35.85 -16.92
CA GLN A 129 -12.86 -35.71 -18.00
C GLN A 129 -11.60 -35.00 -17.54
N GLU A 130 -11.73 -33.93 -16.74
CA GLU A 130 -10.59 -33.23 -16.17
C GLU A 130 -9.83 -34.10 -15.17
N ALA A 131 -10.53 -34.86 -14.32
CA ALA A 131 -9.90 -35.80 -13.39
C ALA A 131 -9.10 -36.89 -14.11
N LEU A 132 -9.63 -37.43 -15.23
CA LEU A 132 -8.96 -38.45 -16.04
C LEU A 132 -7.76 -37.87 -16.82
N LYS A 133 -7.85 -36.62 -17.31
CA LYS A 133 -6.71 -35.93 -17.95
C LYS A 133 -5.56 -35.69 -16.96
N ALA A 134 -5.89 -35.25 -15.74
CA ALA A 134 -4.89 -35.02 -14.70
C ALA A 134 -4.13 -36.31 -14.34
N ALA A 135 -4.81 -37.45 -14.33
CA ALA A 135 -4.18 -38.75 -14.12
C ALA A 135 -3.24 -39.15 -15.27
N PHE A 136 -3.54 -38.75 -16.51
CA PHE A 136 -2.71 -39.03 -17.70
C PHE A 136 -1.44 -38.15 -17.79
N CYS A 137 -1.47 -36.90 -17.30
CA CYS A 137 -0.29 -36.05 -17.29
C CYS A 137 0.78 -36.49 -16.26
N LEU A 138 0.36 -37.10 -15.15
CA LEU A 138 1.25 -37.54 -14.07
C LEU A 138 2.13 -38.76 -14.42
N SER A 139 1.81 -39.51 -15.48
CA SER A 139 2.59 -40.68 -15.92
C SER A 139 3.69 -40.36 -16.94
N HIS A 140 3.72 -39.13 -17.49
CA HIS A 140 4.63 -38.75 -18.57
C HIS A 140 5.77 -37.80 -18.17
N GLU A 141 5.87 -37.41 -16.88
CA GLU A 141 6.88 -36.47 -16.35
C GLU A 141 8.13 -37.15 -15.73
N VAL A 142 8.36 -38.43 -16.02
CA VAL A 142 9.65 -39.08 -15.73
C VAL A 142 10.28 -39.42 -17.07
N MET A 143 11.25 -38.62 -17.52
CA MET A 143 12.33 -38.89 -18.49
C MET A 143 12.71 -37.60 -19.23
N ALA A 144 13.37 -36.66 -18.55
CA ALA A 144 14.32 -35.70 -19.16
C ALA A 144 14.93 -34.76 -18.11
N THR A 145 15.99 -35.19 -17.41
CA THR A 145 16.93 -34.25 -16.76
C THR A 145 18.33 -34.89 -16.61
N GLU A 146 19.29 -34.39 -17.39
CA GLU A 146 20.69 -34.27 -16.96
C GLU A 146 21.21 -32.92 -17.48
N GLY A 147 21.77 -32.08 -16.59
CA GLY A 147 22.56 -30.92 -17.00
C GLY A 147 22.42 -29.64 -16.16
N ALA A 148 23.22 -29.59 -15.08
CA ALA A 148 23.95 -28.42 -14.55
C ALA A 148 23.24 -27.26 -13.79
N GLU A 149 23.72 -27.13 -12.53
CA GLU A 149 24.05 -25.91 -11.76
C GLU A 149 22.97 -25.13 -10.99
N THR A 150 22.80 -25.59 -9.74
CA THR A 150 22.56 -24.85 -8.48
C THR A 150 22.18 -23.37 -8.55
N ALA A 151 20.87 -23.12 -8.50
CA ALA A 151 20.30 -22.02 -7.73
C ALA A 151 19.42 -22.64 -6.63
N SER A 152 19.47 -22.09 -5.43
CA SER A 152 18.67 -22.54 -4.28
C SER A 152 17.17 -22.52 -4.60
N GLU A 153 16.60 -23.69 -4.86
CA GLU A 153 15.15 -23.89 -4.96
C GLU A 153 14.52 -23.71 -3.57
N GLU A 154 13.74 -22.65 -3.41
CA GLU A 154 12.75 -22.58 -2.35
C GLU A 154 11.71 -23.70 -2.56
N VAL A 155 11.51 -24.49 -1.51
CA VAL A 155 10.49 -25.55 -1.43
C VAL A 155 9.12 -24.96 -1.84
N PRO A 156 8.34 -25.62 -2.73
CA PRO A 156 7.04 -25.09 -3.14
C PRO A 156 6.09 -25.07 -1.94
N VAL A 157 5.74 -23.87 -1.49
CA VAL A 157 4.68 -23.63 -0.52
C VAL A 157 3.35 -24.04 -1.19
N PRO A 158 2.43 -24.77 -0.51
CA PRO A 158 1.14 -25.17 -1.08
C PRO A 158 0.43 -23.96 -1.71
N GLY A 159 0.04 -24.11 -2.98
CA GLY A 159 -0.27 -22.99 -3.87
C GLY A 159 -1.33 -22.03 -3.33
N LYS A 160 -0.94 -20.78 -3.08
CA LYS A 160 -1.87 -19.67 -2.85
C LYS A 160 -2.89 -19.64 -4.00
N ALA A 161 -4.17 -19.47 -3.67
CA ALA A 161 -5.22 -19.29 -4.67
C ALA A 161 -4.83 -18.16 -5.63
N SER A 162 -4.92 -18.41 -6.94
CA SER A 162 -4.54 -17.44 -7.96
C SER A 162 -5.73 -17.02 -8.81
N THR A 163 -5.84 -15.73 -9.11
CA THR A 163 -6.87 -15.15 -9.98
C THR A 163 -6.22 -14.46 -11.16
N ARG A 164 -6.53 -14.91 -12.37
CA ARG A 164 -6.05 -14.32 -13.61
C ARG A 164 -6.96 -13.18 -14.06
N PHE A 165 -6.34 -12.09 -14.52
CA PHE A 165 -7.01 -10.95 -15.13
C PHE A 165 -6.40 -10.68 -16.51
N ASP A 166 -7.25 -10.65 -17.53
CA ASP A 166 -6.87 -10.21 -18.87
C ASP A 166 -7.36 -8.76 -19.04
N LEU A 167 -6.42 -7.85 -19.30
CA LEU A 167 -6.67 -6.42 -19.43
C LEU A 167 -6.62 -6.04 -20.92
N GLU A 168 -7.65 -5.35 -21.38
CA GLU A 168 -7.66 -4.70 -22.68
C GLU A 168 -6.72 -3.49 -22.68
N LYS A 169 -6.38 -2.98 -23.88
CA LYS A 169 -5.63 -1.72 -24.01
C LYS A 169 -6.30 -0.59 -23.22
N GLU A 170 -5.48 0.26 -22.61
CA GLU A 170 -5.90 1.47 -21.88
C GLU A 170 -6.83 1.18 -20.68
N THR A 171 -6.68 0.00 -20.06
CA THR A 171 -7.40 -0.37 -18.85
C THR A 171 -6.43 -0.61 -17.69
N GLU A 172 -6.93 -0.55 -16.46
CA GLU A 172 -6.17 -0.91 -15.26
C GLU A 172 -6.89 -1.91 -14.36
N LEU A 173 -6.14 -2.84 -13.80
CA LEU A 173 -6.56 -3.65 -12.67
C LEU A 173 -6.28 -2.87 -11.39
N ARG A 174 -7.33 -2.58 -10.63
CA ARG A 174 -7.24 -1.99 -9.29
C ARG A 174 -7.42 -3.09 -8.28
N PHE A 175 -6.53 -3.17 -7.31
CA PHE A 175 -6.70 -4.07 -6.18
C PHE A 175 -6.18 -3.47 -4.88
N GLU A 176 -6.78 -3.93 -3.79
CA GLU A 176 -6.47 -3.52 -2.42
C GLU A 176 -6.12 -4.74 -1.58
N VAL A 177 -5.06 -4.62 -0.80
CA VAL A 177 -4.66 -5.64 0.18
C VAL A 177 -5.24 -5.23 1.53
N GLU A 178 -5.92 -6.18 2.18
CA GLU A 178 -6.53 -5.98 3.50
C GLU A 178 -5.52 -5.35 4.48
N ALA A 179 -5.97 -4.41 5.30
CA ALA A 179 -5.12 -3.79 6.31
C ALA A 179 -5.18 -4.56 7.64
N GLY A 180 -4.10 -4.51 8.42
CA GLY A 180 -4.04 -5.10 9.76
C GLY A 180 -2.99 -6.20 9.90
N GLU A 181 -2.71 -6.59 11.14
CA GLU A 181 -1.63 -7.52 11.49
C GLU A 181 -1.86 -8.96 10.98
N ALA A 182 -3.12 -9.36 10.81
CA ALA A 182 -3.49 -10.69 10.32
C ALA A 182 -3.63 -10.76 8.78
N ALA A 183 -3.45 -9.65 8.08
CA ALA A 183 -3.67 -9.59 6.64
C ALA A 183 -2.52 -10.24 5.87
N GLU A 184 -2.87 -11.06 4.88
CA GLU A 184 -1.89 -11.75 4.03
C GLU A 184 -1.39 -10.85 2.89
N GLN A 185 -0.19 -11.15 2.40
CA GLN A 185 0.39 -10.49 1.24
C GLN A 185 -0.20 -11.05 -0.07
N VAL A 186 -0.38 -10.17 -1.05
CA VAL A 186 -0.83 -10.49 -2.41
C VAL A 186 0.34 -10.35 -3.38
N ASP A 187 0.61 -11.41 -4.15
CA ASP A 187 1.65 -11.40 -5.17
C ASP A 187 1.04 -11.15 -6.55
N LEU A 188 1.66 -10.27 -7.34
CA LEU A 188 1.28 -9.95 -8.72
C LEU A 188 2.34 -10.50 -9.67
N GLU A 189 1.91 -11.14 -10.75
CA GLU A 189 2.80 -11.62 -11.81
C GLU A 189 2.27 -11.22 -13.19
N LEU A 190 3.13 -10.63 -14.01
CA LEU A 190 2.82 -10.36 -15.43
C LEU A 190 3.08 -11.62 -16.26
N LEU A 191 2.03 -12.18 -16.87
CA LEU A 191 2.11 -13.39 -17.68
C LEU A 191 2.42 -13.09 -19.15
N THR A 192 1.71 -12.12 -19.74
CA THR A 192 1.87 -11.72 -21.14
C THR A 192 1.59 -10.23 -21.35
N GLY A 193 2.07 -9.65 -22.45
CA GLY A 193 1.89 -8.24 -22.80
C GLY A 193 2.81 -7.32 -22.02
N MET A 194 2.41 -6.05 -21.90
CA MET A 194 3.15 -5.02 -21.15
C MET A 194 2.22 -4.33 -20.17
N ALA A 195 2.71 -4.08 -18.96
CA ALA A 195 1.95 -3.41 -17.92
C ALA A 195 2.89 -2.58 -17.05
N GLU A 196 2.33 -1.59 -16.36
CA GLU A 196 3.05 -0.73 -15.45
C GLU A 196 2.26 -0.45 -14.17
N VAL A 197 2.98 -0.27 -13.06
CA VAL A 197 2.43 0.22 -11.80
C VAL A 197 3.00 1.61 -11.56
N PHE A 198 2.14 2.62 -11.64
CA PHE A 198 2.51 4.04 -11.44
C PHE A 198 3.76 4.48 -12.25
N GLY A 199 3.85 4.01 -13.49
CA GLY A 199 4.91 4.33 -14.44
C GLY A 199 6.12 3.39 -14.42
N SER A 200 6.19 2.47 -13.46
CA SER A 200 7.21 1.42 -13.38
C SER A 200 6.78 0.20 -14.18
N GLU A 201 7.57 -0.19 -15.18
CA GLU A 201 7.28 -1.34 -16.05
C GLU A 201 7.40 -2.66 -15.29
N LEU A 202 6.44 -3.55 -15.51
CA LEU A 202 6.46 -4.90 -14.96
C LEU A 202 7.27 -5.83 -15.87
N ASN A 203 8.27 -6.49 -15.29
CA ASN A 203 8.95 -7.61 -15.92
C ASN A 203 8.05 -8.86 -15.96
N ARG A 204 8.01 -9.51 -17.13
CA ARG A 204 7.28 -10.76 -17.34
C ARG A 204 7.84 -11.87 -16.45
N ASN A 205 6.95 -12.70 -15.90
CA ASN A 205 7.24 -13.83 -15.00
C ASN A 205 8.00 -13.45 -13.71
N LYS A 206 8.09 -12.15 -13.38
CA LYS A 206 8.55 -11.70 -12.06
C LYS A 206 7.33 -11.52 -11.16
N LYS A 207 7.40 -12.06 -9.95
CA LYS A 207 6.43 -11.83 -8.88
C LYS A 207 6.78 -10.54 -8.12
N TYR A 208 5.76 -9.75 -7.81
CA TYR A 208 5.84 -8.54 -7.00
C TYR A 208 4.89 -8.68 -5.82
N THR A 209 5.37 -8.46 -4.61
CA THR A 209 4.66 -8.76 -3.37
C THR A 209 4.17 -7.47 -2.69
N PHE A 210 2.86 -7.31 -2.63
CA PHE A 210 2.20 -6.20 -1.95
C PHE A 210 1.61 -6.71 -0.65
N GLY A 211 1.75 -5.95 0.44
CA GLY A 211 1.22 -6.40 1.73
C GLY A 211 0.23 -5.43 2.34
N PRO A 212 -0.05 -5.59 3.63
CA PRO A 212 -1.26 -5.05 4.22
C PRO A 212 -1.44 -3.55 3.97
N GLY A 213 -2.66 -3.16 3.58
CA GLY A 213 -3.03 -1.78 3.29
C GLY A 213 -2.57 -1.22 1.93
N SER A 214 -1.85 -2.01 1.11
CA SER A 214 -1.43 -1.61 -0.23
C SER A 214 -2.64 -1.39 -1.14
N LYS A 215 -2.59 -0.31 -1.93
CA LYS A 215 -3.62 0.04 -2.93
C LYS A 215 -2.94 0.24 -4.27
N ILE A 216 -3.17 -0.66 -5.21
CA ILE A 216 -2.37 -0.80 -6.42
C ILE A 216 -3.26 -0.67 -7.66
N ALA A 217 -2.75 0.00 -8.68
CA ALA A 217 -3.32 0.03 -10.02
C ALA A 217 -2.27 -0.45 -11.02
N VAL A 218 -2.59 -1.54 -11.72
CA VAL A 218 -1.77 -2.13 -12.79
C VAL A 218 -2.37 -1.71 -14.12
N PHE A 219 -1.72 -0.79 -14.83
CA PHE A 219 -2.22 -0.22 -16.07
C PHE A 219 -1.52 -0.85 -17.29
N THR A 220 -2.21 -0.93 -18.43
CA THR A 220 -1.60 -1.35 -19.69
C THR A 220 -1.97 -0.44 -20.85
N TRP A 221 -0.97 -0.05 -21.65
CA TRP A 221 -1.18 0.71 -22.90
C TRP A 221 -1.63 -0.17 -24.08
N GLN A 222 -1.25 -1.45 -24.08
CA GLN A 222 -1.38 -2.33 -25.26
C GLN A 222 -2.21 -3.59 -25.00
N GLY A 223 -2.56 -3.87 -23.74
CA GLY A 223 -3.16 -5.11 -23.28
C GLY A 223 -2.14 -6.02 -22.59
N CYS A 224 -2.59 -6.75 -21.59
CA CYS A 224 -1.77 -7.70 -20.85
C CYS A 224 -2.61 -8.78 -20.15
N SER A 225 -1.94 -9.82 -19.68
CA SER A 225 -2.52 -10.79 -18.74
C SER A 225 -1.68 -10.80 -17.46
N VAL A 226 -2.33 -10.63 -16.31
CA VAL A 226 -1.68 -10.67 -15.00
C VAL A 226 -2.33 -11.71 -14.10
N ASN A 227 -1.57 -12.25 -13.15
CA ASN A 227 -2.09 -13.16 -12.13
C ASN A 227 -1.91 -12.51 -10.75
N LEU A 228 -2.94 -12.58 -9.91
CA LEU A 228 -2.84 -12.26 -8.49
C LEU A 228 -2.85 -13.55 -7.68
N TYR A 229 -1.89 -13.73 -6.78
CA TYR A 229 -1.80 -14.84 -5.84
C TYR A 229 -2.13 -14.33 -4.43
N GLY A 230 -3.01 -15.06 -3.73
CA GLY A 230 -3.56 -14.62 -2.45
C GLY A 230 -4.94 -13.96 -2.60
N LYS A 231 -5.51 -13.52 -1.49
CA LYS A 231 -6.88 -12.99 -1.45
C LYS A 231 -6.85 -11.46 -1.25
N PRO A 232 -7.00 -10.65 -2.32
CA PRO A 232 -7.18 -9.21 -2.14
C PRO A 232 -8.53 -8.90 -1.46
N GLU A 233 -8.61 -7.75 -0.79
CA GLU A 233 -9.87 -7.23 -0.21
C GLU A 233 -10.84 -6.87 -1.33
N VAL A 234 -10.33 -6.19 -2.35
CA VAL A 234 -11.05 -5.77 -3.55
C VAL A 234 -10.13 -5.95 -4.76
N ALA A 235 -10.64 -6.46 -5.88
CA ALA A 235 -9.94 -6.50 -7.16
C ALA A 235 -10.94 -6.36 -8.33
N TYR A 236 -10.72 -5.38 -9.22
CA TYR A 236 -11.57 -5.15 -10.39
C TYR A 236 -10.82 -4.41 -11.50
N VAL A 237 -11.25 -4.62 -12.75
CA VAL A 237 -10.72 -3.90 -13.92
C VAL A 237 -11.53 -2.64 -14.17
N SER A 238 -10.86 -1.53 -14.42
CA SER A 238 -11.45 -0.23 -14.75
C SER A 238 -10.98 0.25 -16.13
N LYS A 239 -11.92 0.76 -16.93
CA LYS A 239 -11.63 1.43 -18.21
C LYS A 239 -11.55 2.95 -18.07
N ASP A 240 -12.12 3.50 -17.01
CA ASP A 240 -12.15 4.94 -16.76
C ASP A 240 -10.89 5.35 -15.99
N THR A 241 -9.89 5.82 -16.74
CA THR A 241 -8.60 6.24 -16.20
C THR A 241 -8.15 7.58 -16.80
N PRO A 242 -7.56 8.48 -15.99
CA PRO A 242 -6.97 9.72 -16.48
C PRO A 242 -5.57 9.54 -17.09
N MET A 243 -5.14 8.31 -17.38
CA MET A 243 -3.75 8.00 -17.79
C MET A 243 -3.32 8.72 -19.06
N LEU A 244 -4.22 8.88 -20.04
CA LEU A 244 -3.91 9.64 -21.26
C LEU A 244 -3.60 11.12 -20.96
N LEU A 245 -4.30 11.73 -20.00
CA LEU A 245 -4.04 13.12 -19.58
C LEU A 245 -2.69 13.25 -18.86
N TYR A 246 -2.34 12.25 -18.05
CA TYR A 246 -1.04 12.20 -17.38
C TYR A 246 0.11 12.00 -18.38
N LEU A 247 -0.08 11.13 -19.38
CA LEU A 247 0.88 10.95 -20.47
C LEU A 247 1.05 12.23 -21.30
N ASN A 248 -0.05 12.91 -21.65
CA ASN A 248 0.00 14.19 -22.36
C ASN A 248 0.72 15.27 -21.56
N THR A 249 0.51 15.29 -20.24
CA THR A 249 1.22 16.19 -19.33
C THR A 249 2.71 15.89 -19.34
N HIS A 250 3.11 14.62 -19.22
CA HIS A 250 4.52 14.23 -19.35
C HIS A 250 5.11 14.64 -20.70
N ALA A 251 4.41 14.40 -21.81
CA ALA A 251 4.86 14.76 -23.15
C ALA A 251 5.08 16.27 -23.29
N ALA A 252 4.19 17.10 -22.76
CA ALA A 252 4.34 18.55 -22.75
C ALA A 252 5.55 18.99 -21.89
N LEU A 253 5.74 18.38 -20.72
CA LEU A 253 6.92 18.66 -19.88
C LEU A 253 8.21 18.25 -20.57
N GLU A 254 8.23 17.13 -21.30
CA GLU A 254 9.39 16.71 -22.07
C GLU A 254 9.69 17.65 -23.25
N GLN A 255 8.68 18.21 -23.90
CA GLN A 255 8.88 19.28 -24.88
C GLN A 255 9.54 20.51 -24.26
N MET A 256 9.11 20.92 -23.06
CA MET A 256 9.76 22.01 -22.31
C MET A 256 11.23 21.68 -22.00
N ARG A 257 11.53 20.44 -21.59
CA ARG A 257 12.92 20.00 -21.36
C ARG A 257 13.77 20.03 -22.62
N LYS A 258 13.24 19.55 -23.75
CA LYS A 258 13.94 19.59 -25.05
C LYS A 258 14.22 21.02 -25.50
N GLN A 259 13.28 21.94 -25.27
CA GLN A 259 13.48 23.35 -25.58
C GLN A 259 14.57 23.97 -24.67
N ALA A 260 14.47 23.77 -23.36
CA ALA A 260 15.47 24.24 -22.40
C ALA A 260 16.88 23.68 -22.68
N GLU A 261 16.97 22.44 -23.14
CA GLU A 261 18.22 21.83 -23.55
C GLU A 261 18.84 22.53 -24.77
N ARG A 262 18.02 22.86 -25.78
CA ARG A 262 18.43 23.57 -27.00
C ARG A 262 18.83 25.02 -26.73
N ASP A 263 18.08 25.72 -25.90
CA ASP A 263 18.26 27.15 -25.62
C ASP A 263 19.26 27.42 -24.49
N ASN A 264 19.85 26.36 -23.93
CA ASN A 264 20.72 26.40 -22.77
C ASN A 264 20.04 26.97 -21.49
N GLU A 265 18.73 26.81 -21.36
CA GLU A 265 17.93 27.24 -20.21
C GLU A 265 17.71 26.10 -19.21
N ARG A 266 17.01 26.39 -18.10
CA ARG A 266 16.60 25.39 -17.09
C ARG A 266 15.33 24.64 -17.54
N GLY A 267 15.20 23.40 -17.08
CA GLY A 267 14.00 22.59 -17.27
C GLY A 267 12.78 23.08 -16.46
N PRO A 268 11.61 22.47 -16.70
CA PRO A 268 10.36 22.87 -16.05
C PRO A 268 10.37 22.52 -14.56
N ARG A 269 9.91 23.47 -13.74
CA ARG A 269 9.63 23.29 -12.31
C ARG A 269 8.12 23.17 -12.13
N VAL A 270 7.65 22.00 -11.72
CA VAL A 270 6.24 21.61 -11.75
C VAL A 270 5.73 21.43 -10.33
N MET A 271 4.65 22.11 -9.97
CA MET A 271 4.00 21.97 -8.66
C MET A 271 2.69 21.21 -8.77
N VAL A 272 2.49 20.17 -7.95
CA VAL A 272 1.26 19.37 -7.91
C VAL A 272 0.47 19.70 -6.65
N VAL A 273 -0.72 20.27 -6.82
CA VAL A 273 -1.56 20.79 -5.73
C VAL A 273 -2.97 20.21 -5.77
N GLY A 274 -3.64 20.23 -4.62
CA GLY A 274 -4.99 19.69 -4.46
C GLY A 274 -5.23 19.22 -3.02
N PRO A 275 -6.49 18.98 -2.63
CA PRO A 275 -6.82 18.53 -1.28
C PRO A 275 -6.24 17.14 -0.97
N THR A 276 -6.48 16.63 0.24
CA THR A 276 -6.14 15.24 0.57
C THR A 276 -6.88 14.26 -0.34
N ASP A 277 -6.25 13.11 -0.61
CA ASP A 277 -6.88 11.96 -1.30
C ASP A 277 -7.38 12.24 -2.73
N VAL A 278 -6.56 12.95 -3.51
CA VAL A 278 -6.76 13.17 -4.96
C VAL A 278 -5.66 12.55 -5.84
N GLY A 279 -4.73 11.80 -5.25
CA GLY A 279 -3.67 11.09 -6.00
C GLY A 279 -2.40 11.90 -6.29
N LYS A 280 -2.12 12.99 -5.56
CA LYS A 280 -0.93 13.85 -5.80
C LYS A 280 0.38 13.08 -5.84
N SER A 281 0.67 12.28 -4.81
CA SER A 281 1.91 11.47 -4.74
C SER A 281 1.99 10.44 -5.86
N THR A 282 0.85 9.85 -6.27
CA THR A 282 0.78 8.91 -7.39
C THR A 282 1.11 9.58 -8.72
N VAL A 283 0.53 10.77 -8.98
CA VAL A 283 0.84 11.56 -10.18
C VAL A 283 2.30 11.99 -10.18
N CYS A 284 2.85 12.40 -9.04
CA CYS A 284 4.28 12.71 -8.92
C CYS A 284 5.15 11.50 -9.28
N ARG A 285 4.87 10.32 -8.70
CA ARG A 285 5.59 9.07 -9.01
C ARG A 285 5.50 8.73 -10.50
N LEU A 286 4.32 8.82 -11.09
CA LEU A 286 4.09 8.54 -12.51
C LEU A 286 4.91 9.46 -13.43
N LEU A 287 4.82 10.78 -13.22
CA LEU A 287 5.51 11.77 -14.05
C LEU A 287 7.04 11.69 -13.92
N LEU A 288 7.54 11.40 -12.72
CA LEU A 288 8.97 11.16 -12.45
C LEU A 288 9.45 9.88 -13.13
N SER A 289 8.72 8.77 -12.99
CA SER A 289 9.05 7.50 -13.65
C SER A 289 9.09 7.63 -15.17
N TYR A 290 8.12 8.32 -15.78
CA TYR A 290 8.13 8.60 -17.22
C TYR A 290 9.32 9.47 -17.65
N ALA A 291 9.65 10.50 -16.87
CA ALA A 291 10.83 11.35 -17.15
C ALA A 291 12.13 10.54 -17.16
N VAL A 292 12.29 9.60 -16.22
CA VAL A 292 13.48 8.75 -16.17
C VAL A 292 13.52 7.73 -17.30
N ARG A 293 12.37 7.17 -17.69
CA ARG A 293 12.27 6.24 -18.83
C ARG A 293 12.75 6.86 -20.15
N VAL A 294 12.58 8.18 -20.32
CA VAL A 294 13.12 8.92 -21.48
C VAL A 294 14.51 9.54 -21.23
N GLY A 295 15.20 9.11 -20.17
CA GLY A 295 16.60 9.47 -19.91
C GLY A 295 16.82 10.78 -19.15
N ARG A 296 15.78 11.38 -18.56
CA ARG A 296 15.91 12.59 -17.73
C ARG A 296 16.26 12.25 -16.29
N ARG A 297 16.75 13.25 -15.54
CA ARG A 297 17.07 13.14 -14.10
C ARG A 297 16.37 14.25 -13.31
N PRO A 298 15.04 14.21 -13.18
CA PRO A 298 14.29 15.20 -12.43
C PRO A 298 14.52 15.06 -10.92
N THR A 299 14.28 16.14 -10.17
CA THR A 299 14.26 16.12 -8.72
C THR A 299 12.81 16.03 -8.21
N LEU A 300 12.51 15.05 -7.36
CA LEU A 300 11.32 15.06 -6.52
C LEU A 300 11.54 16.03 -5.37
N VAL A 301 10.63 16.97 -5.17
CA VAL A 301 10.56 17.83 -3.99
C VAL A 301 9.31 17.42 -3.21
N GLU A 302 9.49 17.01 -1.96
CA GLU A 302 8.41 16.54 -1.09
C GLU A 302 8.19 17.56 0.04
N LEU A 303 7.06 18.26 -0.04
CA LEU A 303 6.63 19.25 0.95
C LEU A 303 5.45 18.75 1.82
N ASP A 304 4.96 17.51 1.61
CA ASP A 304 4.00 16.91 2.53
C ASP A 304 4.69 16.36 3.79
N VAL A 305 4.77 17.22 4.82
CA VAL A 305 5.31 16.85 6.14
C VAL A 305 4.49 15.78 6.86
N GLY A 306 3.26 15.51 6.46
CA GLY A 306 2.39 14.52 7.08
C GLY A 306 2.54 13.11 6.49
N GLN A 307 2.81 13.01 5.19
CA GLN A 307 2.95 11.76 4.44
C GLN A 307 4.13 11.84 3.46
N SER A 308 5.35 11.90 4.00
CA SER A 308 6.57 11.97 3.18
C SER A 308 6.86 10.63 2.51
N GLY A 309 7.14 10.66 1.20
CA GLY A 309 7.57 9.48 0.43
C GLY A 309 9.09 9.30 0.38
N VAL A 310 9.88 10.24 0.92
CA VAL A 310 11.35 10.28 0.78
C VAL A 310 12.07 10.02 2.10
N SER A 311 11.49 10.47 3.23
CA SER A 311 12.10 10.40 4.55
C SER A 311 11.02 10.18 5.61
N VAL A 312 11.39 10.12 6.89
CA VAL A 312 10.42 10.03 7.99
C VAL A 312 9.44 11.23 7.96
N PRO A 313 8.23 11.07 8.51
CA PRO A 313 7.26 12.17 8.61
C PRO A 313 7.82 13.34 9.43
N GLY A 314 7.28 14.55 9.21
CA GLY A 314 7.76 15.78 9.83
C GLY A 314 9.00 16.36 9.16
N THR A 315 9.18 16.06 7.86
CA THR A 315 10.33 16.53 7.08
C THR A 315 9.89 17.18 5.78
N VAL A 316 10.71 18.12 5.31
CA VAL A 316 10.66 18.68 3.96
C VAL A 316 11.92 18.18 3.24
N SER A 317 11.79 17.65 2.02
CA SER A 317 12.91 16.95 1.39
C SER A 317 12.96 17.06 -0.13
N ALA A 318 14.13 16.76 -0.69
CA ALA A 318 14.31 16.58 -2.13
C ALA A 318 15.15 15.33 -2.44
N LEU A 319 14.78 14.62 -3.50
CA LEU A 319 15.43 13.41 -3.97
C LEU A 319 15.64 13.48 -5.48
N CYS A 320 16.87 13.28 -5.95
CA CYS A 320 17.16 13.19 -7.37
C CYS A 320 16.78 11.80 -7.88
N ILE A 321 15.93 11.74 -8.90
CA ILE A 321 15.45 10.47 -9.44
C ILE A 321 16.30 10.12 -10.66
N GLU A 322 17.15 9.11 -10.50
CA GLU A 322 18.05 8.66 -11.56
C GLU A 322 17.63 7.34 -12.21
N ARG A 323 16.76 6.58 -11.55
CA ARG A 323 16.25 5.28 -11.99
C ARG A 323 14.73 5.22 -11.81
N PRO A 324 14.01 4.46 -12.65
CA PRO A 324 12.59 4.22 -12.43
C PRO A 324 12.34 3.71 -11.01
N ALA A 325 11.17 4.02 -10.44
CA ALA A 325 10.79 3.46 -9.15
C ALA A 325 10.74 1.93 -9.24
N ASP A 326 11.24 1.25 -8.22
CA ASP A 326 10.88 -0.15 -8.02
C ASP A 326 9.36 -0.24 -7.80
N VAL A 327 8.75 -1.34 -8.22
CA VAL A 327 7.29 -1.53 -8.16
C VAL A 327 6.81 -1.60 -6.71
N GLU A 328 7.56 -2.29 -5.86
CA GLU A 328 7.24 -2.56 -4.46
C GLU A 328 7.77 -1.43 -3.56
N GLU A 329 9.06 -1.10 -3.66
CA GLU A 329 9.73 -0.15 -2.76
C GLU A 329 9.47 1.32 -3.12
N GLY A 330 9.30 1.62 -4.42
CA GLY A 330 9.25 2.99 -4.90
C GLY A 330 10.62 3.51 -5.33
N PHE A 331 10.89 4.82 -5.15
CA PHE A 331 12.15 5.40 -5.57
C PHE A 331 13.29 5.04 -4.62
N SER A 332 14.44 4.67 -5.19
CA SER A 332 15.66 4.43 -4.42
C SER A 332 16.10 5.72 -3.72
N VAL A 333 16.09 5.71 -2.40
CA VAL A 333 16.43 6.88 -1.57
C VAL A 333 17.96 6.96 -1.39
N GLN A 334 18.64 7.57 -2.36
CA GLN A 334 20.10 7.77 -2.31
C GLN A 334 20.42 9.25 -2.08
N ALA A 335 21.11 9.54 -0.97
CA ALA A 335 21.54 10.88 -0.58
C ALA A 335 20.44 11.96 -0.72
N PRO A 336 19.25 11.78 -0.08
CA PRO A 336 18.22 12.81 -0.09
C PRO A 336 18.68 14.05 0.67
N LEU A 337 18.22 15.22 0.23
CA LEU A 337 18.33 16.45 1.01
C LEU A 337 17.10 16.54 1.92
N VAL A 338 17.29 16.58 3.24
CA VAL A 338 16.19 16.52 4.21
C VAL A 338 16.34 17.63 5.24
N TYR A 339 15.25 18.34 5.51
CA TYR A 339 15.14 19.36 6.54
C TYR A 339 14.18 18.93 7.65
N HIS A 340 14.52 19.31 8.88
CA HIS A 340 13.67 19.11 10.05
C HIS A 340 12.54 20.14 10.06
N PHE A 341 11.29 19.67 10.02
CA PHE A 341 10.12 20.48 10.37
C PHE A 341 9.55 20.06 11.74
N GLY A 342 9.57 18.77 12.06
CA GLY A 342 9.27 18.24 13.38
C GLY A 342 7.79 17.95 13.67
N SER A 343 6.86 18.30 12.78
CA SER A 343 5.41 18.11 12.96
C SER A 343 4.74 17.51 11.73
N THR A 344 3.60 16.84 11.91
CA THR A 344 2.85 16.19 10.82
C THR A 344 1.91 17.14 10.07
N THR A 345 1.83 18.41 10.47
CA THR A 345 1.01 19.42 9.79
C THR A 345 1.74 20.76 9.69
N PRO A 346 1.77 21.42 8.52
CA PRO A 346 2.40 22.74 8.36
C PRO A 346 1.81 23.80 9.30
N GLY A 347 0.56 23.63 9.72
CA GLY A 347 -0.15 24.57 10.58
C GLY A 347 0.46 24.76 11.97
N THR A 348 1.30 23.84 12.46
CA THR A 348 1.98 24.03 13.75
C THR A 348 2.98 25.18 13.72
N ASN A 349 3.61 25.43 12.56
CA ASN A 349 4.58 26.51 12.42
C ASN A 349 4.74 26.89 10.94
N ILE A 350 3.80 27.68 10.42
CA ILE A 350 3.75 28.02 9.00
C ILE A 350 4.98 28.82 8.55
N LYS A 351 5.56 29.64 9.43
CA LYS A 351 6.78 30.38 9.14
C LYS A 351 7.97 29.47 8.94
N LEU A 352 8.15 28.48 9.82
CA LEU A 352 9.20 27.48 9.66
C LEU A 352 8.98 26.71 8.36
N TYR A 353 7.75 26.27 8.07
CA TYR A 353 7.43 25.56 6.84
C TYR A 353 7.82 26.37 5.58
N ASN A 354 7.44 27.65 5.52
CA ASN A 354 7.80 28.54 4.41
C ASN A 354 9.31 28.80 4.33
N LYS A 355 9.98 28.97 5.47
CA LYS A 355 11.42 29.17 5.53
C LYS A 355 12.18 27.94 5.02
N LEU A 356 11.79 26.73 5.42
CA LEU A 356 12.37 25.48 4.93
C LEU A 356 12.10 25.28 3.44
N THR A 357 10.91 25.65 2.96
CA THR A 357 10.56 25.63 1.53
C THR A 357 11.51 26.53 0.72
N SER A 358 11.78 27.74 1.20
CA SER A 358 12.74 28.66 0.57
C SER A 358 14.17 28.10 0.60
N CYS A 359 14.63 27.58 1.74
CA CYS A 359 15.97 26.99 1.85
C CYS A 359 16.14 25.83 0.87
N LEU A 360 15.12 24.97 0.74
CA LEU A 360 15.14 23.85 -0.20
C LEU A 360 15.17 24.33 -1.67
N ALA A 361 14.43 25.39 -2.00
CA ALA A 361 14.42 25.98 -3.33
C ALA A 361 15.78 26.62 -3.69
N ASP A 362 16.43 27.29 -2.74
CA ASP A 362 17.75 27.89 -2.91
C ASP A 362 18.81 26.81 -3.19
N VAL A 363 18.85 25.75 -2.37
CA VAL A 363 19.79 24.64 -2.56
C VAL A 363 19.52 23.88 -3.86
N PHE A 364 18.25 23.71 -4.24
CA PHE A 364 17.90 23.12 -5.53
C PHE A 364 18.41 23.98 -6.69
N SER A 365 18.26 25.30 -6.63
CA SER A 365 18.75 26.22 -7.66
C SER A 365 20.28 26.19 -7.77
N GLN A 366 20.99 26.21 -6.65
CA GLN A 366 22.46 26.04 -6.62
C GLN A 366 22.90 24.72 -7.24
N ARG A 367 22.17 23.62 -6.98
CA ARG A 367 22.43 22.33 -7.62
C ARG A 367 22.23 22.39 -9.14
N CYS A 368 21.23 23.11 -9.62
CA CYS A 368 20.98 23.29 -11.05
C CYS A 368 22.09 24.10 -11.74
N GLU A 369 22.72 25.05 -11.05
CA GLU A 369 23.84 25.82 -11.60
C GLU A 369 25.07 24.94 -11.90
N VAL A 370 25.36 23.98 -11.03
CA VAL A 370 26.54 23.10 -11.17
C VAL A 370 26.25 21.78 -11.89
N ASN A 371 24.99 21.37 -12.02
CA ASN A 371 24.60 20.11 -12.64
C ASN A 371 23.57 20.33 -13.76
N ARG A 372 24.06 20.38 -15.00
CA ARG A 372 23.24 20.57 -16.21
C ARG A 372 22.13 19.51 -16.35
N LYS A 373 22.40 18.24 -16.03
CA LYS A 373 21.39 17.17 -16.14
C LYS A 373 20.23 17.38 -15.17
N ALA A 374 20.53 17.81 -13.94
CA ALA A 374 19.52 18.15 -12.94
C ALA A 374 18.77 19.43 -13.34
N SER A 375 19.48 20.44 -13.86
CA SER A 375 18.89 21.70 -14.35
C SER A 375 17.87 21.46 -15.46
N VAL A 376 18.24 20.75 -16.52
CA VAL A 376 17.34 20.40 -17.64
C VAL A 376 16.27 19.40 -17.21
N GLY A 377 16.57 18.51 -16.26
CA GLY A 377 15.60 17.57 -15.69
C GLY A 377 14.43 18.28 -14.99
N GLY A 378 14.70 19.43 -14.37
CA GLY A 378 13.72 20.19 -13.62
C GLY A 378 13.32 19.50 -12.31
N CYS A 379 12.18 19.91 -11.74
CA CYS A 379 11.65 19.27 -10.54
C CYS A 379 10.13 19.06 -10.59
N ILE A 380 9.66 18.10 -9.80
CA ILE A 380 8.25 17.87 -9.52
C ILE A 380 8.06 17.99 -8.02
N ILE A 381 7.20 18.93 -7.62
CA ILE A 381 6.96 19.33 -6.23
C ILE A 381 5.62 18.74 -5.78
N ASN A 382 5.66 17.78 -4.87
CA ASN A 382 4.49 17.25 -4.16
C ASN A 382 4.19 18.13 -2.95
N THR A 383 2.93 18.56 -2.79
CA THR A 383 2.50 19.42 -1.68
C THR A 383 1.57 18.69 -0.71
N CYS A 384 1.45 19.21 0.52
CA CYS A 384 0.41 18.76 1.44
C CYS A 384 -1.02 19.09 0.93
N GLY A 385 -2.03 18.46 1.53
CA GLY A 385 -3.44 18.65 1.17
C GLY A 385 -4.12 19.90 1.75
N TRP A 386 -3.38 20.85 2.33
CA TRP A 386 -3.96 22.03 2.96
C TRP A 386 -4.10 23.20 1.98
N VAL A 387 -5.27 23.32 1.35
CA VAL A 387 -5.50 24.23 0.22
C VAL A 387 -6.24 25.53 0.55
N LYS A 388 -6.50 25.81 1.83
CA LYS A 388 -7.31 26.97 2.28
C LYS A 388 -6.54 27.83 3.29
N GLY A 389 -6.86 29.12 3.36
CA GLY A 389 -6.30 30.04 4.35
C GLY A 389 -4.77 30.10 4.26
N SER A 390 -4.07 29.92 5.39
CA SER A 390 -2.61 29.90 5.43
C SER A 390 -1.99 28.78 4.58
N GLY A 391 -2.71 27.67 4.36
CA GLY A 391 -2.28 26.61 3.45
C GLY A 391 -2.22 27.09 1.99
N TYR A 392 -3.23 27.86 1.55
CA TYR A 392 -3.21 28.50 0.22
C TYR A 392 -2.03 29.47 0.08
N GLN A 393 -1.79 30.30 1.11
CA GLN A 393 -0.65 31.22 1.11
C GLN A 393 0.70 30.48 1.04
N ALA A 394 0.81 29.31 1.66
CA ALA A 394 2.00 28.46 1.54
C ALA A 394 2.17 27.87 0.13
N LEU A 395 1.08 27.56 -0.59
CA LEU A 395 1.16 27.14 -2.00
C LEU A 395 1.66 28.28 -2.90
N VAL A 396 1.17 29.50 -2.69
CA VAL A 396 1.63 30.70 -3.42
C VAL A 396 3.11 31.00 -3.09
N HIS A 397 3.50 30.90 -1.82
CA HIS A 397 4.89 31.03 -1.39
C HIS A 397 5.79 29.98 -2.06
N CYS A 398 5.37 28.71 -2.10
CA CYS A 398 6.08 27.63 -2.77
C CYS A 398 6.24 27.91 -4.27
N ALA A 399 5.17 28.35 -4.94
CA ALA A 399 5.19 28.70 -6.36
C ALA A 399 6.22 29.80 -6.66
N SER A 400 6.28 30.81 -5.79
CA SER A 400 7.25 31.91 -5.89
C SER A 400 8.67 31.43 -5.60
N ALA A 401 8.91 30.76 -4.47
CA ALA A 401 10.24 30.32 -4.03
C ALA A 401 10.91 29.36 -5.03
N PHE A 402 10.14 28.44 -5.61
CA PHE A 402 10.64 27.53 -6.63
C PHE A 402 10.58 28.11 -8.05
N GLU A 403 10.05 29.32 -8.27
CA GLU A 403 9.87 29.89 -9.62
C GLU A 403 9.17 28.91 -10.57
N VAL A 404 8.01 28.40 -10.16
CA VAL A 404 7.34 27.30 -10.86
C VAL A 404 6.83 27.75 -12.23
N ASP A 405 6.98 26.89 -13.24
CA ASP A 405 6.50 27.16 -14.60
C ASP A 405 5.11 26.56 -14.84
N VAL A 406 4.81 25.46 -14.15
CA VAL A 406 3.57 24.68 -14.32
C VAL A 406 3.00 24.32 -12.96
N VAL A 407 1.69 24.51 -12.79
CA VAL A 407 0.94 24.07 -11.61
C VAL A 407 -0.15 23.11 -12.05
N LEU A 408 -0.08 21.87 -11.57
CA LEU A 408 -1.06 20.82 -11.80
C LEU A 408 -2.03 20.78 -10.62
N VAL A 409 -3.28 21.19 -10.84
CA VAL A 409 -4.33 21.17 -9.82
C VAL A 409 -5.15 19.90 -9.99
N LEU A 410 -5.15 19.03 -8.98
CA LEU A 410 -5.92 17.78 -9.00
C LEU A 410 -7.30 17.97 -8.37
N ASP A 411 -8.35 17.74 -9.15
CA ASP A 411 -9.76 17.62 -8.74
C ASP A 411 -10.27 18.74 -7.81
N HIS A 412 -9.91 20.00 -8.10
CA HIS A 412 -10.34 21.14 -7.27
C HIS A 412 -10.46 22.47 -8.04
N GLU A 413 -11.58 22.67 -8.73
CA GLU A 413 -11.85 23.83 -9.60
C GLU A 413 -11.69 25.19 -8.91
N ARG A 414 -12.14 25.31 -7.67
CA ARG A 414 -12.01 26.56 -6.91
C ARG A 414 -10.55 26.95 -6.71
N LEU A 415 -9.70 25.97 -6.40
CA LEU A 415 -8.25 26.20 -6.19
C LEU A 415 -7.59 26.54 -7.53
N TYR A 416 -8.00 25.87 -8.61
CA TYR A 416 -7.55 26.20 -9.95
C TYR A 416 -7.85 27.66 -10.31
N ASN A 417 -9.07 28.13 -10.07
CA ASN A 417 -9.46 29.51 -10.37
C ASN A 417 -8.74 30.53 -9.47
N GLU A 418 -8.55 30.22 -8.18
CA GLU A 418 -7.78 31.05 -7.25
C GLU A 418 -6.31 31.17 -7.69
N LEU A 419 -5.64 30.06 -7.97
CA LEU A 419 -4.24 30.06 -8.42
C LEU A 419 -4.06 30.72 -9.79
N LYS A 420 -4.99 30.50 -10.72
CA LYS A 420 -4.94 31.13 -12.05
C LYS A 420 -5.09 32.66 -11.97
N ARG A 421 -5.79 33.17 -10.97
CA ARG A 421 -5.95 34.61 -10.72
C ARG A 421 -4.73 35.20 -10.03
N ASP A 422 -4.17 34.49 -9.05
CA ASP A 422 -3.16 35.05 -8.14
C ASP A 422 -1.71 34.78 -8.58
N LEU A 423 -1.46 33.75 -9.40
CA LEU A 423 -0.13 33.47 -9.95
C LEU A 423 0.16 34.32 -11.20
N PRO A 424 1.45 34.61 -11.49
CA PRO A 424 1.83 35.33 -12.70
C PRO A 424 1.33 34.65 -13.99
N HIS A 425 0.98 35.45 -15.00
CA HIS A 425 0.42 34.96 -16.26
C HIS A 425 1.31 33.96 -17.04
N PHE A 426 2.62 33.96 -16.79
CA PHE A 426 3.54 33.00 -17.44
C PHE A 426 3.42 31.59 -16.83
N VAL A 427 2.90 31.46 -15.60
CA VAL A 427 2.73 30.18 -14.92
C VAL A 427 1.53 29.45 -15.51
N ARG A 428 1.78 28.25 -16.06
CA ARG A 428 0.74 27.43 -16.68
C ARG A 428 -0.02 26.64 -15.61
N VAL A 429 -1.22 27.09 -15.27
CA VAL A 429 -2.10 26.37 -14.35
C VAL A 429 -3.00 25.39 -15.13
N VAL A 430 -2.92 24.10 -14.82
CA VAL A 430 -3.64 23.02 -15.51
C VAL A 430 -4.50 22.26 -14.51
N LEU A 431 -5.79 22.11 -14.79
CA LEU A 431 -6.69 21.27 -14.01
C LEU A 431 -6.65 19.84 -14.55
N LEU A 432 -6.42 18.87 -13.67
CA LEU A 432 -6.45 17.45 -13.98
C LEU A 432 -7.48 16.73 -13.10
N PRO A 433 -8.19 15.73 -13.63
CA PRO A 433 -9.09 14.90 -12.83
C PRO A 433 -8.29 13.97 -11.91
N LYS A 434 -8.88 13.61 -10.76
CA LYS A 434 -8.38 12.49 -9.96
C LYS A 434 -8.74 11.16 -10.64
N SER A 435 -7.95 10.13 -10.40
CA SER A 435 -8.36 8.76 -10.76
C SER A 435 -9.50 8.31 -9.85
N GLY A 436 -10.49 7.61 -10.43
CA GLY A 436 -11.55 6.95 -9.66
C GLY A 436 -11.04 5.81 -8.77
N GLY A 437 -9.77 5.41 -8.92
CA GLY A 437 -9.10 4.43 -8.04
C GLY A 437 -8.47 5.05 -6.80
N VAL A 438 -8.56 6.37 -6.61
CA VAL A 438 -8.05 7.02 -5.39
C VAL A 438 -9.02 6.75 -4.25
N VAL A 439 -8.49 6.23 -3.15
CA VAL A 439 -9.26 5.87 -1.95
C VAL A 439 -9.03 6.90 -0.86
N GLU A 440 -10.11 7.32 -0.19
CA GLU A 440 -10.04 8.18 0.98
C GLU A 440 -9.39 7.47 2.16
N ARG A 441 -8.51 8.17 2.88
CA ARG A 441 -7.73 7.57 3.98
C ARG A 441 -8.21 8.09 5.33
N SER A 442 -8.54 7.16 6.22
CA SER A 442 -8.82 7.46 7.62
C SER A 442 -7.59 8.07 8.33
N LYS A 443 -7.82 8.74 9.46
CA LYS A 443 -6.73 9.28 10.28
C LYS A 443 -5.82 8.19 10.84
N GLU A 444 -6.38 7.03 11.14
CA GLU A 444 -5.69 5.83 11.60
C GLU A 444 -4.77 5.29 10.52
N CYS A 445 -5.27 5.05 9.30
CA CYS A 445 -4.46 4.59 8.17
C CYS A 445 -3.27 5.52 7.89
N ARG A 446 -3.46 6.85 8.00
CA ARG A 446 -2.37 7.83 7.88
C ARG A 446 -1.35 7.72 9.00
N ARG A 447 -1.78 7.41 10.22
CA ARG A 447 -0.89 7.18 11.38
C ARG A 447 -0.09 5.90 11.17
N ASP A 448 -0.73 4.81 10.78
CA ASP A 448 -0.06 3.53 10.57
C ASP A 448 0.99 3.65 9.45
N THR A 449 0.66 4.37 8.37
CA THR A 449 1.61 4.67 7.29
C THR A 449 2.81 5.50 7.77
N ARG A 450 2.60 6.44 8.72
CA ARG A 450 3.71 7.21 9.31
C ARG A 450 4.60 6.33 10.16
N ASP A 451 4.01 5.47 10.97
CA ASP A 451 4.74 4.56 11.85
C ASP A 451 5.53 3.53 11.02
N GLU A 452 4.95 3.02 9.94
CA GLU A 452 5.63 2.16 8.97
C GLU A 452 6.80 2.87 8.28
N LYS A 453 6.64 4.14 7.87
CA LYS A 453 7.75 4.90 7.26
C LYS A 453 8.92 5.13 8.23
N ILE A 454 8.64 5.30 9.52
CA ILE A 454 9.70 5.37 10.54
C ILE A 454 10.36 4.00 10.71
N ARG A 455 9.57 2.92 10.73
CA ARG A 455 10.09 1.54 10.79
C ARG A 455 10.98 1.21 9.60
N GLU A 456 10.54 1.49 8.38
CA GLU A 456 11.31 1.30 7.14
C GLU A 456 12.65 2.05 7.19
N TYR A 457 12.70 3.25 7.76
CA TYR A 457 13.94 4.01 7.90
C TYR A 457 15.00 3.28 8.75
N PHE A 458 14.60 2.59 9.81
CA PHE A 458 15.53 1.88 10.70
C PHE A 458 15.79 0.44 10.29
N TYR A 459 14.76 -0.25 9.79
CA TYR A 459 14.76 -1.71 9.57
C TYR A 459 14.79 -2.10 8.09
N GLY A 460 14.68 -1.12 7.20
CA GLY A 460 14.64 -1.32 5.75
C GLY A 460 13.26 -1.72 5.24
N PHE A 461 13.17 -1.86 3.93
CA PHE A 461 11.96 -2.29 3.23
C PHE A 461 12.09 -3.77 2.86
N ARG A 462 10.96 -4.47 2.74
CA ARG A 462 10.85 -5.91 2.50
C ARG A 462 11.94 -6.47 1.58
N GLY A 463 12.65 -7.49 2.05
CA GLY A 463 13.76 -8.13 1.33
C GLY A 463 15.12 -7.43 1.50
N VAL A 464 15.14 -6.16 1.92
CA VAL A 464 16.34 -5.39 2.23
C VAL A 464 16.33 -5.01 3.72
N THR A 465 16.91 -5.87 4.55
CA THR A 465 16.95 -5.67 6.01
C THR A 465 18.09 -4.74 6.40
N PHE A 466 17.77 -3.67 7.11
CA PHE A 466 18.76 -2.86 7.84
C PHE A 466 18.85 -3.32 9.30
N TYR A 467 20.05 -3.18 9.87
CA TYR A 467 20.35 -3.58 11.24
C TYR A 467 20.70 -2.34 12.06
N PRO A 468 19.70 -1.69 12.70
CA PRO A 468 19.95 -0.50 13.48
C PRO A 468 20.69 -0.86 14.78
N PHE A 469 21.38 0.13 15.33
CA PHE A 469 22.18 0.02 16.54
C PHE A 469 21.41 0.60 17.73
N SER A 470 21.58 -0.03 18.89
CA SER A 470 21.10 0.52 20.16
C SER A 470 22.25 0.73 21.13
N TYR A 471 22.39 1.95 21.63
CA TYR A 471 23.46 2.32 22.57
C TYR A 471 23.05 3.53 23.43
N GLU A 472 23.81 3.75 24.50
CA GLU A 472 23.63 4.87 25.41
C GLU A 472 24.39 6.11 24.94
N VAL A 473 23.77 7.27 25.16
CA VAL A 473 24.33 8.61 24.89
C VAL A 473 24.19 9.43 26.16
N ARG A 474 25.29 10.04 26.64
CA ARG A 474 25.25 10.92 27.82
C ARG A 474 24.57 12.24 27.48
N PHE A 475 23.84 12.82 28.44
CA PHE A 475 23.24 14.14 28.27
C PHE A 475 24.29 15.23 28.00
N SER A 476 25.50 15.09 28.55
CA SER A 476 26.63 16.01 28.31
C SER A 476 27.15 15.99 26.87
N ASP A 477 26.91 14.91 26.13
CA ASP A 477 27.47 14.71 24.79
C ASP A 477 26.58 15.32 23.70
N VAL A 478 25.39 15.81 24.04
CA VAL A 478 24.42 16.32 23.07
C VAL A 478 23.72 17.59 23.54
N ARG A 479 23.25 18.38 22.58
CA ARG A 479 22.39 19.54 22.80
C ARG A 479 21.08 19.33 22.05
N ILE A 480 19.97 19.32 22.77
CA ILE A 480 18.64 19.09 22.19
C ILE A 480 17.90 20.42 22.12
N TYR A 481 17.31 20.72 20.97
CA TYR A 481 16.52 21.93 20.75
C TYR A 481 15.15 21.60 20.15
N LYS A 482 14.17 22.46 20.44
CA LYS A 482 12.90 22.56 19.72
C LYS A 482 12.86 23.86 18.93
N ILE A 483 12.40 23.81 17.68
CA ILE A 483 12.22 25.01 16.86
C ILE A 483 10.83 25.59 17.10
N GLY A 484 10.79 26.87 17.46
CA GLY A 484 9.57 27.59 17.81
C GLY A 484 9.31 27.54 19.30
N ALA A 485 9.19 28.73 19.91
CA ALA A 485 8.76 28.83 21.29
C ALA A 485 7.24 28.56 21.42
N PRO A 486 6.77 28.09 22.59
CA PRO A 486 5.34 27.96 22.86
C PRO A 486 4.63 29.29 22.62
N SER A 487 3.41 29.24 22.07
CA SER A 487 2.60 30.44 21.90
C SER A 487 2.22 30.99 23.27
N ILE A 488 2.76 32.15 23.62
CA ILE A 488 2.37 32.90 24.81
C ILE A 488 1.43 34.05 24.40
N PRO A 489 0.44 34.42 25.24
CA PRO A 489 -0.43 35.57 24.97
C PRO A 489 0.39 36.84 24.74
N ASP A 490 -0.13 37.77 23.93
CA ASP A 490 0.56 39.03 23.61
C ASP A 490 0.92 39.84 24.87
N SER A 491 0.12 39.72 25.94
CA SER A 491 0.37 40.35 27.23
C SER A 491 1.62 39.82 27.95
N CYS A 492 2.15 38.65 27.55
CA CYS A 492 3.33 38.02 28.11
C CYS A 492 4.57 38.17 27.21
N LEU A 493 4.45 38.81 26.05
CA LEU A 493 5.58 39.09 25.17
C LEU A 493 6.42 40.26 25.71
N PRO A 494 7.77 40.19 25.64
CA PRO A 494 8.62 41.33 25.94
C PRO A 494 8.29 42.54 25.04
N LEU A 495 8.46 43.74 25.59
CA LEU A 495 8.26 45.00 24.85
C LEU A 495 9.09 44.99 23.55
N GLY A 496 8.39 45.13 22.42
CA GLY A 496 8.99 45.16 21.08
C GLY A 496 9.11 43.80 20.37
N MET A 497 8.72 42.69 21.02
CA MET A 497 8.65 41.38 20.37
C MET A 497 7.24 41.07 19.86
N SER A 498 7.16 40.49 18.66
CA SER A 498 5.94 39.90 18.11
C SER A 498 5.90 38.38 18.33
N GLN A 499 4.71 37.77 18.35
CA GLN A 499 4.58 36.29 18.35
C GLN A 499 5.41 35.65 17.23
N ASP A 500 5.44 36.37 16.12
CA ASP A 500 6.13 36.09 14.89
C ASP A 500 7.65 35.94 15.03
N ASP A 501 8.28 36.62 16.00
CA ASP A 501 9.72 36.52 16.30
C ASP A 501 10.07 35.25 17.08
N THR A 502 9.08 34.62 17.70
CA THR A 502 9.27 33.42 18.54
C THR A 502 9.18 32.12 17.75
N GLN A 503 8.60 32.14 16.54
CA GLN A 503 8.30 30.94 15.76
C GLN A 503 9.56 30.26 15.18
N LEU A 504 10.64 31.00 14.95
CA LEU A 504 11.92 30.43 14.48
C LEU A 504 12.97 30.32 15.58
N LYS A 505 12.60 30.65 16.83
CA LYS A 505 13.54 30.62 17.95
C LYS A 505 13.87 29.18 18.34
N LEU A 506 15.16 28.91 18.56
CA LEU A 506 15.60 27.65 19.16
C LEU A 506 15.40 27.69 20.68
N VAL A 507 14.64 26.72 21.18
CA VAL A 507 14.42 26.53 22.61
C VAL A 507 15.19 25.29 23.07
N PRO A 508 16.14 25.41 24.01
CA PRO A 508 16.85 24.25 24.54
C PRO A 508 15.88 23.35 25.29
N VAL A 509 16.03 22.04 25.11
CA VAL A 509 15.23 21.00 25.75
C VAL A 509 16.12 20.24 26.72
N THR A 510 15.81 20.34 28.01
CA THR A 510 16.50 19.58 29.04
C THR A 510 16.15 18.10 28.90
N PRO A 511 17.15 17.19 28.82
CA PRO A 511 16.86 15.77 28.74
C PRO A 511 16.11 15.27 29.98
N GLY A 512 14.97 14.62 29.75
CA GLY A 512 14.09 14.10 30.79
C GLY A 512 13.25 12.94 30.28
N ARG A 513 12.46 12.32 31.16
CA ARG A 513 11.64 11.14 30.82
C ARG A 513 10.67 11.39 29.66
N ASP A 514 10.25 12.64 29.45
CA ASP A 514 9.36 13.06 28.37
C ASP A 514 9.98 12.92 26.97
N LEU A 515 11.31 12.79 26.86
CA LEU A 515 11.98 12.49 25.58
C LEU A 515 11.76 11.05 25.11
N THR A 516 11.28 10.16 25.97
CA THR A 516 11.09 8.75 25.62
C THR A 516 10.14 8.62 24.43
N TYR A 517 10.54 7.81 23.47
CA TYR A 517 9.90 7.53 22.18
C TYR A 517 9.88 8.68 21.18
N HIS A 518 10.44 9.86 21.49
CA HIS A 518 10.55 10.92 20.51
C HIS A 518 11.58 10.56 19.43
N VAL A 519 11.21 10.87 18.18
CA VAL A 519 12.16 10.92 17.06
C VAL A 519 12.95 12.22 17.20
N LEU A 520 14.28 12.12 17.11
CA LEU A 520 15.19 13.27 17.08
C LEU A 520 15.88 13.32 15.73
N SER A 521 15.94 14.52 15.13
CA SER A 521 16.76 14.77 13.94
C SER A 521 18.17 15.15 14.36
N VAL A 522 19.17 14.56 13.70
CA VAL A 522 20.58 14.89 13.91
C VAL A 522 20.95 16.00 12.93
N SER A 523 21.11 17.23 13.43
CA SER A 523 21.40 18.39 12.58
C SER A 523 22.80 18.29 11.97
N SER A 524 22.94 18.66 10.70
CA SER A 524 24.26 18.73 10.03
C SER A 524 25.06 19.99 10.37
N ALA A 525 24.45 20.95 11.07
CA ALA A 525 25.07 22.22 11.42
C ALA A 525 26.40 22.02 12.18
N GLU A 526 27.37 22.87 11.86
CA GLU A 526 28.63 22.89 12.59
C GLU A 526 28.46 23.52 13.97
N ASP A 527 29.23 23.00 14.92
CA ASP A 527 29.26 23.51 16.28
C ASP A 527 30.05 24.83 16.29
N GLY A 528 29.36 25.97 16.38
CA GLY A 528 29.96 27.32 16.39
C GLY A 528 29.21 28.33 17.28
N GLU A 529 29.78 29.53 17.44
CA GLU A 529 29.26 30.65 18.26
C GLU A 529 27.85 31.11 17.82
N GLU A 530 27.24 32.02 18.58
CA GLU A 530 25.82 32.41 18.57
C GLU A 530 25.16 32.68 17.18
N GLY A 531 25.94 33.01 16.14
CA GLY A 531 25.51 33.05 14.74
C GLY A 531 25.16 31.68 14.10
N ALA A 532 25.70 30.58 14.64
CA ALA A 532 25.40 29.20 14.27
C ALA A 532 23.96 28.78 14.61
N ARG A 533 23.29 29.48 15.55
CA ARG A 533 21.89 29.18 15.92
C ARG A 533 20.92 29.42 14.77
N LYS A 534 21.15 30.44 13.94
CA LYS A 534 20.37 30.64 12.71
C LYS A 534 20.67 29.55 11.68
N GLY A 535 21.94 29.12 11.63
CA GLY A 535 22.38 27.99 10.80
C GLY A 535 21.63 26.69 11.11
N ILE A 536 21.38 26.36 12.38
CA ILE A 536 20.70 25.11 12.77
C ILE A 536 19.28 24.99 12.17
N VAL A 537 18.50 26.07 12.17
CA VAL A 537 17.12 26.07 11.63
C VAL A 537 17.11 25.83 10.11
N GLU A 538 18.14 26.33 9.44
CA GLU A 538 18.27 26.33 7.98
C GLU A 538 19.19 25.19 7.47
N SER A 539 19.71 24.35 8.37
CA SER A 539 20.62 23.26 8.02
C SER A 539 19.84 21.97 7.74
N PRO A 540 20.29 21.17 6.76
CA PRO A 540 19.74 19.84 6.58
C PRO A 540 20.12 18.92 7.76
N VAL A 541 19.54 17.74 7.78
CA VAL A 541 19.80 16.73 8.82
C VAL A 541 20.66 15.59 8.26
N CYS A 542 21.55 15.04 9.08
CA CYS A 542 22.32 13.84 8.75
C CYS A 542 21.44 12.57 8.78
N GLY A 543 20.37 12.60 9.57
CA GLY A 543 19.47 11.46 9.77
C GLY A 543 18.65 11.63 11.04
N PHE A 544 18.03 10.52 11.46
CA PHE A 544 17.12 10.44 12.60
C PHE A 544 17.52 9.33 13.57
N ILE A 545 17.24 9.56 14.84
CA ILE A 545 17.37 8.58 15.93
C ILE A 545 16.09 8.57 16.75
N VAL A 546 15.84 7.50 17.49
CA VAL A 546 14.70 7.40 18.42
C VAL A 546 15.20 7.19 19.84
N VAL A 547 14.70 7.97 20.78
CA VAL A 547 14.99 7.75 22.20
C VAL A 547 14.12 6.61 22.71
N THR A 548 14.72 5.49 23.09
CA THR A 548 13.98 4.31 23.58
C THR A 548 13.81 4.31 25.10
N ASN A 549 14.74 4.94 25.84
CA ASN A 549 14.71 5.02 27.30
C ASN A 549 15.55 6.22 27.77
N VAL A 550 15.21 6.81 28.91
CA VAL A 550 15.95 7.90 29.55
C VAL A 550 16.18 7.58 31.02
N ASP A 551 17.44 7.46 31.41
CA ASP A 551 17.86 7.35 32.80
C ASP A 551 18.36 8.70 33.32
N THR A 552 17.52 9.36 34.10
CA THR A 552 17.83 10.66 34.70
C THR A 552 18.82 10.57 35.86
N GLN A 553 18.99 9.40 36.51
CA GLN A 553 19.97 9.25 37.58
C GLN A 553 21.37 9.07 37.00
N ALA A 554 21.50 8.22 35.98
CA ALA A 554 22.76 8.01 35.27
C ALA A 554 23.08 9.12 34.24
N GLN A 555 22.14 10.04 33.97
CA GLN A 555 22.26 11.13 32.98
C GLN A 555 22.57 10.62 31.56
N VAL A 556 21.92 9.51 31.19
CA VAL A 556 22.05 8.86 29.87
C VAL A 556 20.69 8.62 29.23
N MET A 557 20.65 8.63 27.91
CA MET A 557 19.52 8.16 27.12
C MET A 557 19.94 7.00 26.22
N LYS A 558 19.10 5.97 26.13
CA LYS A 558 19.29 4.86 25.20
C LYS A 558 18.60 5.20 23.88
N VAL A 559 19.35 5.17 22.78
CA VAL A 559 18.84 5.53 21.45
C VAL A 559 18.85 4.34 20.51
N LEU A 560 17.92 4.34 19.56
CA LEU A 560 17.95 3.55 18.33
C LEU A 560 18.52 4.44 17.21
N SER A 561 19.55 3.96 16.52
CA SER A 561 20.29 4.71 15.50
C SER A 561 20.54 3.84 14.27
N PRO A 562 20.43 4.37 13.03
CA PRO A 562 20.78 3.60 11.83
C PRO A 562 22.30 3.36 11.72
N ALA A 563 23.11 4.13 12.45
CA ALA A 563 24.58 4.04 12.43
C ALA A 563 25.13 3.73 13.83
N PRO A 564 26.30 3.07 13.94
CA PRO A 564 26.94 2.80 15.22
C PRO A 564 27.44 4.09 15.88
N ARG A 565 27.76 4.01 17.18
CA ARG A 565 28.40 5.11 17.92
C ARG A 565 29.77 5.50 17.31
N PRO A 566 30.21 6.77 17.43
CA PRO A 566 29.48 7.90 18.01
C PRO A 566 28.42 8.47 17.07
N LEU A 567 27.50 9.28 17.60
CA LEU A 567 26.59 10.07 16.76
C LEU A 567 27.41 10.97 15.81
N PRO A 568 26.95 11.20 14.57
CA PRO A 568 27.72 11.97 13.60
C PRO A 568 27.81 13.46 13.98
N ARG A 569 26.84 13.97 14.74
CA ARG A 569 26.79 15.35 15.26
C ARG A 569 26.15 15.37 16.65
N HIS A 570 26.44 16.43 17.40
CA HIS A 570 26.01 16.61 18.80
C HIS A 570 24.75 17.47 18.96
N THR A 571 24.31 18.15 17.89
CA THR A 571 23.10 18.99 17.90
C THR A 571 21.90 18.22 17.39
N LEU A 572 20.89 18.06 18.25
CA LEU A 572 19.68 17.29 18.00
C LEU A 572 18.44 18.19 18.01
N LEU A 573 17.47 17.90 17.14
CA LEU A 573 16.19 18.59 17.05
C LEU A 573 15.06 17.63 17.41
N ILE A 574 14.27 17.96 18.43
CA ILE A 574 13.13 17.14 18.85
C ILE A 574 11.96 17.29 17.89
N MET A 575 11.37 16.17 17.45
CA MET A 575 10.13 16.15 16.69
C MET A 575 8.94 15.94 17.64
N ASP A 576 7.77 16.47 17.31
CA ASP A 576 6.50 16.16 17.99
C ASP A 576 5.97 14.75 17.62
N ILE A 577 6.79 13.97 16.91
CA ILE A 577 6.52 12.63 16.41
C ILE A 577 7.18 11.62 17.34
N ARG A 578 6.41 10.58 17.67
CA ARG A 578 6.86 9.48 18.53
C ARG A 578 6.82 8.16 17.78
N PHE A 579 7.77 7.30 18.09
CA PHE A 579 7.85 5.94 17.57
C PHE A 579 8.19 4.98 18.71
N MET A 580 7.36 3.96 18.86
CA MET A 580 7.57 2.89 19.82
C MET A 580 7.84 1.62 19.04
N ASP A 581 9.02 1.06 19.23
CA ASP A 581 9.40 -0.20 18.61
C ASP A 581 8.76 -1.36 19.38
N MET A 582 7.48 -1.63 19.08
CA MET A 582 6.78 -2.80 19.58
C MET A 582 7.06 -3.96 18.62
N LYS A 583 7.84 -4.93 19.09
CA LYS A 583 7.94 -6.26 18.47
C LYS A 583 6.94 -7.20 19.10
#